data_AF-A0A402AB72-F1
#
_entry.id   AF-A0A402AB72-F1
#
_cell.length_a   1.000
_cell.length_b   1.000
_cell.length_c   1.000
_cell.angle_alpha   90.00
_cell.angle_beta   90.00
_cell.angle_gamma   90.00
#
_symmetry.space_group_name_H-M   'P 1'
#
loop_
_entity.id
_entity.type
_entity.pdbx_description
1 polymer ?
#
loop_
_entity_poly.entity_id
_entity_poly.type
_entity_poly.pdbx_seq_one_letter_code
_entity_poly.pdbx_strand_id
1 'polypeptide(L)' 'MRLFAALRTSSGALLELIPPESWELTSVHAERGRLSLYDIFQTYVEHGEIHLQQIEKLKQALPQ' A
#
# COMPACT_ATOMS: atom_id res chain seq x y z
N MET A 1 -4.13 -9.48 13.80
CA MET A 1 -4.44 -8.03 13.78
C MET A 1 -3.39 -7.13 14.43
N ARG A 2 -2.86 -7.43 15.63
CA ARG A 2 -1.91 -6.52 16.33
C ARG A 2 -0.68 -6.13 15.52
N LEU A 3 -0.02 -7.10 14.88
CA LEU A 3 1.15 -6.85 14.03
C LEU A 3 0.81 -5.95 12.82
N PHE A 4 -0.29 -6.24 12.14
CA PHE A 4 -0.74 -5.44 10.99
C PHE A 4 -1.01 -3.98 11.39
N ALA A 5 -1.71 -3.76 12.50
CA ALA A 5 -1.97 -2.42 13.02
C ALA A 5 -0.65 -1.69 13.37
N ALA A 6 0.27 -2.37 14.08
CA ALA A 6 1.56 -1.79 14.44
C ALA A 6 2.37 -1.38 13.21
N LEU A 7 2.46 -2.24 12.20
CA LEU A 7 3.15 -1.95 10.93
C LEU A 7 2.50 -0.79 10.19
N ARG A 8 1.16 -0.75 10.12
CA ARG A 8 0.43 0.33 9.44
C ARG A 8 0.68 1.69 10.12
N THR A 9 0.66 1.72 11.44
CA THR A 9 0.96 2.93 12.21
C THR A 9 2.40 3.38 12.03
N SER A 10 3.38 2.48 12.16
CA SER A 10 4.79 2.84 12.00
C SER A 10 5.12 3.29 10.58
N SER A 11 4.56 2.63 9.57
CA SER A 11 4.75 3.03 8.17
C SER A 11 4.10 4.37 7.88
N GLY A 12 2.89 4.64 8.41
CA GLY A 12 2.25 5.95 8.27
C GLY A 12 3.10 7.08 8.87
N ALA A 13 3.58 6.89 10.10
CA ALA A 13 4.47 7.85 10.76
C ALA A 13 5.77 8.09 9.97
N LEU A 14 6.35 7.05 9.33
CA LEU A 14 7.52 7.22 8.48
C LEU A 14 7.21 8.04 7.22
N LEU A 15 6.06 7.81 6.59
CA LEU A 15 5.66 8.53 5.37
C LEU A 15 5.37 10.01 5.64
N GLU A 16 4.86 10.34 6.83
CA GLU A 16 4.65 11.74 7.26
C GLU A 16 5.97 12.53 7.39
N LEU A 17 7.11 11.85 7.54
CA LEU A 17 8.43 12.47 7.63
C LEU A 17 9.07 12.72 6.26
N ILE A 18 8.46 12.26 5.16
CA ILE A 18 9.00 12.42 3.81
C ILE A 18 8.80 13.87 3.36
N PRO A 19 9.85 14.62 2.99
CA PRO A 19 9.73 15.96 2.44
C PRO A 19 8.88 15.95 1.15
N PRO A 20 8.02 16.96 0.89
CA PRO A 20 7.15 17.00 -0.28
C PRO A 20 7.86 16.72 -1.61
N GLU A 21 9.04 17.31 -1.82
CA GLU A 21 9.84 17.14 -3.03
C GLU A 21 10.41 15.72 -3.20
N SER A 22 10.56 14.97 -2.10
CA SER A 22 11.09 13.61 -2.15
C SER A 22 10.10 12.63 -2.75
N TRP A 23 8.80 12.93 -2.74
CA TRP A 23 7.77 12.08 -3.34
C TRP A 23 7.97 11.87 -4.85
N GLU A 24 8.59 12.84 -5.53
CA GLU A 24 8.91 12.80 -6.96
C GLU A 24 10.21 12.04 -7.27
N LEU A 25 10.99 11.62 -6.26
CA LEU A 25 12.20 10.84 -6.48
C LEU A 25 11.84 9.50 -7.11
N THR A 26 12.53 9.20 -8.22
CA THR A 26 12.24 8.02 -9.02
C THR A 26 13.36 6.99 -9.02
N SER A 27 13.00 5.73 -9.16
CA SER A 27 13.90 4.62 -9.49
C SER A 27 13.33 3.79 -10.64
N VAL A 28 14.10 2.83 -11.15
CA VAL A 28 13.66 1.90 -12.20
C VAL A 28 13.36 0.54 -11.57
N HIS A 29 12.08 0.16 -11.58
CA HIS A 29 11.62 -1.18 -11.26
C HIS A 29 11.83 -2.09 -12.47
N ALA A 30 12.37 -3.29 -12.26
CA ALA A 30 12.75 -4.21 -13.34
C ALA A 30 11.61 -4.50 -14.34
N GLU A 31 10.37 -4.63 -13.84
CA GLU A 31 9.20 -4.99 -14.66
C GLU A 31 8.30 -3.80 -15.01
N ARG A 32 8.26 -2.77 -14.15
CA ARG A 32 7.29 -1.66 -14.25
C ARG A 32 7.92 -0.40 -14.83
N GLY A 33 9.23 -0.40 -15.05
CA GLY A 33 9.96 0.77 -15.50
C GLY A 33 10.10 1.82 -14.39
N ARG A 34 10.12 3.09 -14.79
CA ARG A 34 10.34 4.21 -13.88
C ARG A 34 9.14 4.39 -12.94
N LEU A 35 9.40 4.43 -11.64
CA LEU A 35 8.40 4.69 -10.59
C LEU A 35 8.95 5.74 -9.62
N SER A 36 8.08 6.65 -9.19
CA SER A 36 8.31 7.58 -8.07
C SER A 36 8.00 6.92 -6.72
N LEU A 37 8.43 7.56 -5.63
CA LEU A 37 7.97 7.17 -4.28
C LEU A 37 6.45 7.28 -4.16
N TYR A 38 5.83 8.26 -4.84
CA TYR A 38 4.39 8.42 -4.84
C TYR A 38 3.67 7.26 -5.55
N ASP A 39 4.18 6.79 -6.68
CA ASP A 39 3.62 5.64 -7.41
C ASP A 39 3.66 4.37 -6.54
N ILE A 40 4.73 4.18 -5.78
CA ILE A 40 4.88 3.07 -4.84
C ILE A 40 3.84 3.20 -3.72
N PHE A 41 3.69 4.39 -3.14
CA PHE A 41 2.69 4.64 -2.10
C PHE A 41 1.27 4.37 -2.58
N GLN A 42 0.88 4.89 -3.76
CA GLN A 42 -0.44 4.65 -4.33
C GLN A 42 -0.69 3.15 -4.53
N THR A 43 0.28 2.41 -5.05
CA THR A 43 0.20 0.95 -5.22
C THR A 43 -0.20 0.26 -3.90
N TYR A 44 0.41 0.64 -2.76
CA TYR A 44 0.11 0.02 -1.47
C TYR A 44 -1.17 0.51 -0.81
N VAL A 45 -1.62 1.73 -1.11
CA VAL A 45 -2.94 2.22 -0.68
C VAL A 45 -4.04 1.40 -1.36
N GLU A 46 -3.95 1.25 -2.68
CA GLU A 46 -4.93 0.47 -3.48
C GLU A 46 -4.92 -1.01 -3.10
N HIS A 47 -3.75 -1.57 -2.82
CA HIS A 47 -3.58 -2.96 -2.40
C HIS A 47 -4.44 -3.34 -1.18
N GLY A 48 -4.58 -2.43 -0.21
CA GLY A 48 -5.42 -2.66 0.97
C GLY A 48 -6.90 -2.84 0.62
N GLU A 49 -7.40 -1.99 -0.27
CA GLU A 49 -8.78 -2.03 -0.75
C GLU A 49 -9.05 -3.30 -1.57
N ILE A 50 -8.13 -3.65 -2.46
CA ILE A 50 -8.21 -4.87 -3.27
C ILE A 50 -8.35 -6.12 -2.37
N HIS A 51 -7.55 -6.22 -1.32
CA HIS A 51 -7.62 -7.35 -0.40
C HIS A 51 -8.91 -7.37 0.44
N LEU A 52 -9.41 -6.21 0.84
CA LEU A 52 -10.71 -6.13 1.52
C LEU A 52 -11.83 -6.66 0.61
N GLN A 53 -11.84 -6.26 -0.66
CA GLN A 53 -12.81 -6.74 -1.64
C GLN A 53 -12.70 -8.25 -1.88
N GLN A 54 -11.48 -8.79 -1.90
CA GLN A 54 -11.27 -10.25 -2.00
C GLN A 54 -11.85 -10.99 -0.80
N ILE A 55 -11.63 -10.49 0.42
CA ILE A 55 -12.18 -11.07 1.65
C ILE A 55 -13.72 -11.06 1.61
N GLU A 56 -14.33 -9.94 1.23
CA GLU A 56 -15.79 -9.84 1.15
C GLU A 56 -16.37 -10.80 0.10
N LYS A 57 -15.71 -10.95 -1.07
CA LYS A 57 -16.11 -11.95 -2.07
C LYS A 57 -16.05 -13.38 -1.52
N LEU A 58 -15.00 -13.72 -0.77
CA LEU A 58 -14.87 -15.04 -0.16
C LEU A 58 -15.94 -15.30 0.90
N LYS A 59 -16.25 -14.29 1.73
CA LYS A 59 -17.33 -14.38 2.74
C LYS A 59 -18.69 -14.65 2.10
N GLN A 60 -18.97 -14.03 0.95
CA GLN A 60 -20.23 -14.25 0.21
C GLN A 60 -20.31 -15.62 -0.47
N ALA A 61 -19.16 -16.20 -0.84
CA ALA A 61 -19.09 -17.49 -1.51
C ALA A 61 -19.16 -18.69 -0.55
N LEU A 62 -18.99 -18.48 0.76
CA LEU A 62 -19.12 -19.52 1.77
C LEU A 62 -20.61 -19.84 2.01
N PRO A 63 -21.04 -21.11 1.89
CA PRO A 63 -22.38 -21.51 2.30
C PRO A 63 -22.55 -21.31 3.83
N GLN A 64 -23.75 -20.92 4.25
CA GLN A 64 -24.10 -20.71 5.67
C GLN A 64 -24.05 -22.01 6.47
#